data_AF-A0A923WVK8-F1
#
_entry.id   AF-A0A923WVK8-F1
#
_cell.length_a   1.000
_cell.length_b   1.000
_cell.length_c   1.000
_cell.angle_alpha   90.00
_cell.angle_beta   90.00
_cell.angle_gamma   90.00
#
_symmetry.space_group_name_H-M   'P 1'
#
loop_
_entity.id
_entity.type
_entity.pdbx_description
1 polymer ?
#
loop_
_entity_poly.entity_id
_entity_poly.type
_entity_poly.pdbx_seq_one_letter_code
_entity_poly.pdbx_strand_id
1 'polypeptide(L)'
;DLRDQVLVWIGEEIERAVSVHLPTPYSDDWELEELWKFCNALWPVTVERAAFEGRDDIQVEQVEEALNEDAATYYASREELAGAETMREVERIVFLQTIDSRWREHLDNMDYLRDGIGLRGFAQKDPLNEYRSEGFQMFEELQAGVRSEVVSLLLRVDVESTDAEQPPAAQVSAGDAATSSTGASGGSTSSTGGLAVRSRPTANLNYSSPSESPSGFDEARVEAGLADEVAPSVEQRRVENTAGRNDPCPCGSGKKYKNCHGQS
;
A
#
# COMPACT_ATOMS: atom_id res chain seq x y z
N ASP A 1 8.04 -11.51 -8.36
CA ASP A 1 7.45 -11.83 -7.05
C ASP A 1 6.93 -10.55 -6.40
N LEU A 2 6.29 -10.59 -5.24
CA LEU A 2 6.02 -9.39 -4.43
C LEU A 2 7.34 -8.86 -3.82
N ARG A 3 8.26 -9.78 -3.45
CA ARG A 3 9.65 -9.49 -3.08
C ARG A 3 10.32 -8.46 -3.98
N ASP A 4 10.36 -8.75 -5.27
CA ASP A 4 11.14 -7.99 -6.25
C ASP A 4 10.55 -6.59 -6.43
N GLN A 5 9.22 -6.47 -6.30
CA GLN A 5 8.52 -5.18 -6.32
C GLN A 5 8.83 -4.36 -5.07
N VAL A 6 8.85 -4.98 -3.88
CA VAL A 6 9.24 -4.29 -2.63
C VAL A 6 10.68 -3.80 -2.68
N LEU A 7 11.62 -4.60 -3.21
CA LEU A 7 13.01 -4.17 -3.40
C LEU A 7 13.13 -3.00 -4.39
N VAL A 8 12.36 -3.01 -5.48
CA VAL A 8 12.29 -1.86 -6.41
C VAL A 8 11.71 -0.62 -5.71
N TRP A 9 10.64 -0.75 -4.92
CA TRP A 9 10.05 0.38 -4.20
C TRP A 9 10.95 0.95 -3.10
N ILE A 10 11.77 0.10 -2.45
CA ILE A 10 12.84 0.56 -1.55
C ILE A 10 13.83 1.43 -2.33
N GLY A 11 14.27 0.99 -3.50
CA GLY A 11 15.14 1.79 -4.39
C GLY A 11 14.50 3.11 -4.82
N GLU A 12 13.24 3.11 -5.28
CA GLU A 12 12.49 4.33 -5.65
C GLU A 12 12.31 5.31 -4.47
N GLU A 13 12.31 4.83 -3.22
CA GLU A 13 12.24 5.66 -2.01
C GLU A 13 13.61 6.26 -1.66
N ILE A 14 14.69 5.48 -1.84
CA ILE A 14 16.08 5.93 -1.65
C ILE A 14 16.47 6.94 -2.73
N GLU A 15 16.21 6.66 -4.02
CA GLU A 15 16.41 7.58 -5.15
C GLU A 15 15.72 8.93 -4.87
N ARG A 16 14.47 8.89 -4.37
CA ARG A 16 13.73 10.10 -4.01
C ARG A 16 14.40 10.86 -2.88
N ALA A 17 14.79 10.19 -1.78
CA ALA A 17 15.44 10.82 -0.65
C ALA A 17 16.79 11.45 -1.04
N VAL A 18 17.58 10.73 -1.85
CA VAL A 18 18.85 11.21 -2.41
C VAL A 18 18.60 12.43 -3.32
N SER A 19 17.62 12.39 -4.22
CA SER A 19 17.31 13.53 -5.12
C SER A 19 16.87 14.81 -4.39
N VAL A 20 16.30 14.67 -3.19
CA VAL A 20 15.85 15.80 -2.36
C VAL A 20 17.03 16.43 -1.61
N HIS A 21 17.91 15.60 -1.02
CA HIS A 21 19.01 16.06 -0.15
C HIS A 21 20.36 16.23 -0.84
N LEU A 22 20.56 15.60 -2.01
CA LEU A 22 21.74 15.73 -2.88
C LEU A 22 21.28 16.19 -4.29
N PRO A 23 20.69 17.40 -4.43
CA PRO A 23 20.14 17.88 -5.70
C PRO A 23 21.20 18.28 -6.73
N THR A 24 22.47 18.40 -6.34
CA THR A 24 23.59 18.74 -7.22
C THR A 24 24.71 17.70 -7.10
N PRO A 25 25.54 17.50 -8.15
CA PRO A 25 26.69 16.60 -8.10
C PRO A 25 27.90 17.20 -7.33
N TYR A 26 27.72 18.33 -6.64
CA TYR A 26 28.79 19.01 -5.91
C TYR A 26 28.62 18.78 -4.41
N SER A 27 29.68 18.25 -3.76
CA SER A 27 29.72 17.90 -2.34
C SER A 27 29.36 19.04 -1.38
N ASP A 28 29.57 20.30 -1.78
CA ASP A 28 29.30 21.50 -0.98
C ASP A 28 27.82 21.70 -0.63
N ASP A 29 26.88 21.26 -1.50
CA ASP A 29 25.43 21.45 -1.31
C ASP A 29 24.73 20.25 -0.64
N TRP A 30 25.46 19.21 -0.21
CA TRP A 30 24.87 17.94 0.21
C TRP A 30 24.36 17.93 1.66
N GLU A 31 23.06 17.69 1.84
CA GLU A 31 22.40 17.59 3.14
C GLU A 31 22.49 16.17 3.75
N LEU A 32 23.72 15.64 3.85
CA LEU A 32 23.97 14.26 4.35
C LEU A 32 23.39 14.00 5.74
N GLU A 33 23.29 15.02 6.61
CA GLU A 33 22.66 14.84 7.91
C GLU A 33 21.14 14.60 7.82
N GLU A 34 20.44 15.24 6.89
CA GLU A 34 19.00 15.08 6.74
C GLU A 34 18.67 13.77 6.01
N LEU A 35 19.44 13.40 4.98
CA LEU A 35 19.34 12.10 4.32
C LEU A 35 19.49 10.94 5.31
N TRP A 36 20.52 10.96 6.18
CA TRP A 36 20.69 9.89 7.17
C TRP A 36 19.57 9.88 8.23
N LYS A 37 18.99 11.03 8.60
CA LYS A 37 17.81 11.08 9.48
C LYS A 37 16.59 10.45 8.81
N PHE A 38 16.38 10.71 7.52
CA PHE A 38 15.30 10.10 6.74
C PHE A 38 15.47 8.58 6.63
N CYS A 39 16.63 8.10 6.19
CA CYS A 39 16.91 6.67 6.08
C CYS A 39 16.79 5.94 7.44
N ASN A 40 17.31 6.54 8.53
CA ASN A 40 17.16 5.97 9.89
C ASN A 40 15.72 5.94 10.42
N ALA A 41 14.79 6.69 9.82
CA ALA A 41 13.37 6.58 10.15
C ALA A 41 12.68 5.39 9.47
N LEU A 42 13.29 4.85 8.40
CA LEU A 42 12.79 3.70 7.64
C LEU A 42 13.45 2.38 8.09
N TRP A 43 14.78 2.32 8.21
CA TRP A 43 15.53 1.15 8.69
C TRP A 43 16.76 1.58 9.51
N PRO A 44 17.31 0.73 10.40
CA PRO A 44 18.55 1.04 11.12
C PRO A 44 19.74 0.98 10.14
N VAL A 45 20.15 2.13 9.61
CA VAL A 45 21.22 2.26 8.62
C VAL A 45 22.55 1.79 9.20
N THR A 46 23.22 0.81 8.57
CA THR A 46 24.52 0.32 9.07
C THR A 46 25.70 1.06 8.48
N VAL A 47 25.51 1.73 7.33
CA VAL A 47 26.56 2.49 6.65
C VAL A 47 26.83 3.82 7.36
N GLU A 48 28.07 4.01 7.80
CA GLU A 48 28.50 5.21 8.50
C GLU A 48 28.52 6.45 7.58
N ARG A 49 27.79 7.50 7.97
CA ARG A 49 27.76 8.81 7.31
C ARG A 49 29.15 9.42 7.12
N ALA A 50 30.04 9.20 8.08
CA ALA A 50 31.43 9.65 8.04
C ALA A 50 32.26 9.07 6.87
N ALA A 51 31.76 8.03 6.20
CA ALA A 51 32.36 7.57 4.94
C ALA A 51 32.16 8.57 3.79
N PHE A 52 31.15 9.43 3.82
CA PHE A 52 30.82 10.33 2.71
C PHE A 52 31.09 11.81 3.01
N GLU A 53 31.21 12.18 4.28
CA GLU A 53 31.53 13.55 4.70
C GLU A 53 32.92 14.00 4.26
N GLY A 54 33.02 15.20 3.68
CA GLY A 54 34.29 15.86 3.36
C GLY A 54 35.13 15.19 2.26
N ARG A 55 34.47 14.45 1.36
CA ARG A 55 35.10 13.76 0.23
C ARG A 55 34.53 14.24 -1.10
N ASP A 56 35.36 14.93 -1.89
CA ASP A 56 35.00 15.51 -3.19
C ASP A 56 35.15 14.52 -4.36
N ASP A 57 35.69 13.31 -4.10
CA ASP A 57 35.81 12.22 -5.08
C ASP A 57 34.54 11.36 -5.20
N ILE A 58 33.57 11.56 -4.30
CA ILE A 58 32.35 10.78 -4.24
C ILE A 58 31.30 11.35 -5.19
N GLN A 59 30.53 10.46 -5.84
CA GLN A 59 29.39 10.83 -6.68
C GLN A 59 28.07 10.45 -6.01
N VAL A 60 26.98 11.12 -6.38
CA VAL A 60 25.64 10.90 -5.79
C VAL A 60 25.22 9.44 -5.92
N GLU A 61 25.51 8.83 -7.07
CA GLU A 61 25.23 7.44 -7.39
C GLU A 61 25.92 6.45 -6.44
N GLN A 62 27.08 6.81 -5.86
CA GLN A 62 27.78 5.95 -4.89
C GLN A 62 27.15 6.00 -3.50
N VAL A 63 26.54 7.14 -3.14
CA VAL A 63 25.75 7.27 -1.90
C VAL A 63 24.47 6.46 -2.05
N GLU A 64 23.81 6.57 -3.21
CA GLU A 64 22.61 5.81 -3.55
C GLU A 64 22.86 4.30 -3.60
N GLU A 65 23.93 3.84 -4.25
CA GLU A 65 24.32 2.43 -4.32
C GLU A 65 24.57 1.85 -2.92
N ALA A 66 25.35 2.57 -2.07
CA ALA A 66 25.64 2.13 -0.71
C ALA A 66 24.39 2.04 0.19
N LEU A 67 23.44 2.99 0.07
CA LEU A 67 22.18 2.95 0.81
C LEU A 67 21.25 1.83 0.31
N ASN A 68 21.22 1.55 -0.99
CA ASN A 68 20.48 0.44 -1.57
C ASN A 68 21.03 -0.92 -1.13
N GLU A 69 22.35 -1.11 -1.13
CA GLU A 69 22.99 -2.34 -0.64
C GLU A 69 22.71 -2.58 0.86
N ASP A 70 22.75 -1.53 1.68
CA ASP A 70 22.43 -1.59 3.11
C ASP A 70 20.95 -1.98 3.34
N ALA A 71 20.02 -1.30 2.68
CA ALA A 71 18.59 -1.58 2.79
C ALA A 71 18.24 -3.00 2.28
N ALA A 72 18.85 -3.45 1.18
CA ALA A 72 18.67 -4.80 0.65
C ALA A 72 19.25 -5.87 1.60
N THR A 73 20.41 -5.60 2.21
CA THR A 73 21.03 -6.48 3.22
C THR A 73 20.16 -6.58 4.47
N TYR A 74 19.64 -5.46 4.96
CA TYR A 74 18.69 -5.42 6.07
C TYR A 74 17.42 -6.21 5.75
N TYR A 75 16.84 -6.03 4.56
CA TYR A 75 15.67 -6.80 4.11
C TYR A 75 15.94 -8.31 4.08
N ALA A 76 17.08 -8.72 3.53
CA ALA A 76 17.49 -10.12 3.46
C ALA A 76 17.68 -10.75 4.85
N SER A 77 18.29 -10.01 5.80
CA SER A 77 18.44 -10.49 7.19
C SER A 77 17.10 -10.74 7.88
N ARG A 78 16.08 -9.95 7.55
CA ARG A 78 14.72 -10.13 8.08
C ARG A 78 13.99 -11.30 7.43
N GLU A 79 14.19 -11.52 6.13
CA GLU A 79 13.69 -12.73 5.45
C GLU A 79 14.32 -14.02 6.03
N GLU A 80 15.60 -13.99 6.41
CA GLU A 80 16.28 -15.11 7.08
C GLU A 80 15.72 -15.37 8.49
N LEU A 81 15.51 -14.33 9.30
CA LEU A 81 14.94 -14.44 10.64
C LEU A 81 13.46 -14.87 10.65
N ALA A 82 12.67 -14.41 9.69
CA ALA A 82 11.24 -14.70 9.56
C ALA A 82 10.95 -16.07 8.94
N GLY A 83 11.87 -16.55 8.09
CA GLY A 83 11.59 -17.60 7.11
C GLY A 83 10.87 -17.07 5.88
N ALA A 84 11.24 -17.58 4.70
CA ALA A 84 10.76 -17.06 3.42
C ALA A 84 9.22 -17.12 3.26
N GLU A 85 8.57 -18.23 3.65
CA GLU A 85 7.12 -18.40 3.51
C GLU A 85 6.34 -17.38 4.34
N THR A 86 6.69 -17.24 5.63
CA THR A 86 6.14 -16.22 6.54
C THR A 86 6.34 -14.83 5.97
N MET A 87 7.53 -14.52 5.42
CA MET A 87 7.80 -13.21 4.84
C MET A 87 6.92 -12.92 3.62
N ARG A 88 6.66 -13.90 2.72
CA ARG A 88 5.70 -13.73 1.61
C ARG A 88 4.27 -13.50 2.10
N GLU A 89 3.89 -14.05 3.25
CA GLU A 89 2.58 -13.80 3.86
C GLU A 89 2.50 -12.41 4.49
N VAL A 90 3.51 -11.99 5.24
CA VAL A 90 3.62 -10.63 5.81
C VAL A 90 3.57 -9.56 4.71
N GLU A 91 4.35 -9.71 3.63
CA GLU A 91 4.31 -8.82 2.47
C GLU A 91 2.89 -8.71 1.87
N ARG A 92 2.20 -9.84 1.69
CA ARG A 92 0.86 -9.87 1.13
C ARG A 92 -0.17 -9.22 2.07
N ILE A 93 -0.07 -9.46 3.37
CA ILE A 93 -0.97 -8.87 4.37
C ILE A 93 -0.79 -7.36 4.42
N VAL A 94 0.45 -6.87 4.53
CA VAL A 94 0.76 -5.43 4.56
C VAL A 94 0.28 -4.76 3.28
N PHE A 95 0.64 -5.30 2.10
CA PHE A 95 0.23 -4.74 0.81
C PHE A 95 -1.29 -4.63 0.66
N LEU A 96 -2.03 -5.68 1.01
CA LEU A 96 -3.50 -5.67 0.94
C LEU A 96 -4.14 -4.72 1.96
N GLN A 97 -3.61 -4.63 3.19
CA GLN A 97 -4.11 -3.70 4.20
C GLN A 97 -3.86 -2.24 3.83
N THR A 98 -2.67 -1.90 3.30
CA THR A 98 -2.36 -0.56 2.83
C THR A 98 -3.26 -0.16 1.66
N ILE A 99 -3.46 -1.04 0.66
CA ILE A 99 -4.39 -0.76 -0.45
C ILE A 99 -5.82 -0.55 0.05
N ASP A 100 -6.33 -1.42 0.93
CA ASP A 100 -7.71 -1.33 1.43
C ASP A 100 -7.94 -0.06 2.28
N SER A 101 -6.92 0.39 3.02
CA SER A 101 -6.95 1.67 3.73
C SER A 101 -6.98 2.86 2.77
N ARG A 102 -5.96 2.97 1.89
CA ARG A 102 -5.79 4.11 0.99
C ARG A 102 -6.84 4.19 -0.12
N TRP A 103 -7.41 3.06 -0.54
CA TRP A 103 -8.50 3.05 -1.51
C TRP A 103 -9.78 3.67 -0.95
N ARG A 104 -10.10 3.48 0.34
CA ARG A 104 -11.25 4.17 0.97
C ARG A 104 -11.03 5.68 1.03
N GLU A 105 -9.84 6.10 1.48
CA GLU A 105 -9.45 7.52 1.48
C GLU A 105 -9.52 8.13 0.08
N HIS A 106 -9.06 7.41 -0.95
CA HIS A 106 -9.19 7.85 -2.35
C HIS A 106 -10.66 7.95 -2.80
N LEU A 107 -11.53 7.00 -2.44
CA LEU A 107 -12.96 7.08 -2.76
C LEU A 107 -13.62 8.31 -2.11
N ASP A 108 -13.34 8.57 -0.84
CA ASP A 108 -13.84 9.76 -0.12
C ASP A 108 -13.35 11.05 -0.82
N ASN A 109 -12.07 11.12 -1.19
CA ASN A 109 -11.49 12.24 -1.94
C ASN A 109 -12.12 12.42 -3.34
N MET A 110 -12.45 11.32 -4.04
CA MET A 110 -13.11 11.34 -5.34
C MET A 110 -14.59 11.78 -5.25
N ASP A 111 -15.27 11.48 -4.13
CA ASP A 111 -16.60 11.99 -3.83
C ASP A 111 -16.56 13.51 -3.56
N TYR A 112 -15.63 14.00 -2.74
CA TYR A 112 -15.41 15.45 -2.55
C TYR A 112 -15.07 16.16 -3.87
N LEU A 113 -14.23 15.57 -4.71
CA LEU A 113 -13.87 16.11 -6.03
C LEU A 113 -15.09 16.19 -6.96
N ARG A 114 -15.94 15.16 -6.97
CA ARG A 114 -17.18 15.14 -7.76
C ARG A 114 -18.10 16.28 -7.33
N ASP A 115 -18.31 16.44 -6.04
CA ASP A 115 -19.26 17.43 -5.51
C ASP A 115 -18.73 18.87 -5.74
N GLY A 116 -17.40 19.07 -5.71
CA GLY A 116 -16.75 20.34 -6.05
C GLY A 116 -16.70 20.69 -7.54
N ILE A 117 -16.82 19.71 -8.46
CA ILE A 117 -16.59 19.94 -9.90
C ILE A 117 -17.60 20.92 -10.52
N GLY A 118 -18.83 20.99 -9.99
CA GLY A 118 -19.88 21.88 -10.50
C GLY A 118 -19.47 23.36 -10.47
N LEU A 119 -18.64 23.76 -9.50
CA LEU A 119 -18.12 25.13 -9.39
C LEU A 119 -17.05 25.46 -10.43
N ARG A 120 -16.39 24.45 -11.05
CA ARG A 120 -15.37 24.66 -12.07
C ARG A 120 -15.95 25.02 -13.45
N GLY A 121 -17.23 24.73 -13.69
CA GLY A 121 -17.94 25.17 -14.90
C GLY A 121 -17.97 26.69 -15.08
N PHE A 122 -17.90 27.46 -13.99
CA PHE A 122 -17.79 28.93 -14.03
C PHE A 122 -16.45 29.43 -14.61
N ALA A 123 -15.41 28.59 -14.63
CA ALA A 123 -14.09 28.92 -15.18
C ALA A 123 -13.97 28.66 -16.69
N GLN A 124 -15.08 28.37 -17.40
CA GLN A 124 -15.12 28.04 -18.83
C GLN A 124 -14.32 26.80 -19.25
N LYS A 125 -13.85 26.01 -18.27
CA LYS A 125 -13.27 24.68 -18.48
C LYS A 125 -14.37 23.63 -18.51
N ASP A 126 -14.13 22.55 -19.26
CA ASP A 126 -15.00 21.36 -19.24
C ASP A 126 -14.88 20.63 -17.88
N PRO A 127 -15.95 20.57 -17.06
CA PRO A 127 -15.90 19.91 -15.75
C PRO A 127 -15.53 18.43 -15.84
N LEU A 128 -15.94 17.72 -16.91
CA LEU A 128 -15.64 16.30 -17.07
C LEU A 128 -14.14 16.06 -17.31
N ASN A 129 -13.50 16.95 -18.06
CA ASN A 129 -12.07 16.87 -18.31
C ASN A 129 -11.25 17.18 -17.05
N GLU A 130 -11.63 18.22 -16.29
CA GLU A 130 -10.97 18.56 -15.02
C GLU A 130 -11.12 17.44 -13.98
N TYR A 131 -12.32 16.85 -13.84
CA TYR A 131 -12.55 15.69 -12.96
C TYR A 131 -11.63 14.52 -13.31
N ARG A 132 -11.48 14.24 -14.61
CA ARG A 132 -10.61 13.17 -15.10
C ARG A 132 -9.13 13.45 -14.84
N SER A 133 -8.65 14.66 -15.08
CA SER A 133 -7.24 15.00 -14.85
C SER A 133 -6.87 15.03 -13.37
N GLU A 134 -7.72 15.65 -12.55
CA GLU A 134 -7.48 15.79 -11.11
C GLU A 134 -7.66 14.45 -10.39
N GLY A 135 -8.68 13.66 -10.76
CA GLY A 135 -8.85 12.31 -10.23
C GLY A 135 -7.74 11.34 -10.65
N PHE A 136 -7.17 11.51 -11.85
CA PHE A 136 -5.99 10.74 -12.26
C PHE A 136 -4.73 11.14 -11.45
N GLN A 137 -4.52 12.43 -11.21
CA GLN A 137 -3.43 12.89 -10.34
C GLN A 137 -3.58 12.32 -8.91
N MET A 138 -4.78 12.38 -8.32
CA MET A 138 -5.08 11.76 -7.03
C MET A 138 -4.86 10.23 -7.01
N PHE A 139 -5.00 9.56 -8.16
CA PHE A 139 -4.71 8.13 -8.32
C PHE A 139 -3.20 7.83 -8.46
N GLU A 140 -2.41 8.72 -9.05
CA GLU A 140 -0.95 8.63 -9.04
C GLU A 140 -0.38 8.88 -7.63
N GLU A 141 -0.92 9.87 -6.91
CA GLU A 141 -0.62 10.16 -5.50
C GLU A 141 -1.00 8.98 -4.59
N LEU A 142 -2.16 8.35 -4.80
CA LEU A 142 -2.55 7.09 -4.16
C LEU A 142 -1.49 5.99 -4.37
N GLN A 143 -1.08 5.74 -5.61
CA GLN A 143 -0.12 4.67 -5.93
C GLN A 143 1.29 4.94 -5.35
N ALA A 144 1.73 6.20 -5.34
CA ALA A 144 2.97 6.59 -4.65
C ALA A 144 2.85 6.40 -3.13
N GLY A 145 1.73 6.83 -2.54
CA GLY A 145 1.45 6.71 -1.11
C GLY A 145 1.37 5.26 -0.63
N VAL A 146 0.76 4.36 -1.42
CA VAL A 146 0.72 2.92 -1.14
C VAL A 146 2.12 2.32 -1.15
N ARG A 147 2.95 2.61 -2.16
CA ARG A 147 4.33 2.09 -2.25
C ARG A 147 5.17 2.51 -1.04
N SER A 148 5.19 3.81 -0.73
CA SER A 148 5.98 4.37 0.38
C SER A 148 5.53 3.83 1.74
N GLU A 149 4.21 3.68 1.99
CA GLU A 149 3.72 3.10 3.24
C GLU A 149 4.00 1.59 3.34
N VAL A 150 3.88 0.83 2.25
CA VAL A 150 4.24 -0.60 2.25
C VAL A 150 5.73 -0.79 2.56
N VAL A 151 6.61 0.03 1.98
CA VAL A 151 8.05 0.03 2.31
C VAL A 151 8.28 0.37 3.78
N SER A 152 7.67 1.46 4.27
CA SER A 152 7.82 1.91 5.66
C SER A 152 7.33 0.87 6.67
N LEU A 153 6.17 0.27 6.44
CA LEU A 153 5.64 -0.81 7.28
C LEU A 153 6.50 -2.07 7.20
N LEU A 154 6.88 -2.50 5.99
CA LEU A 154 7.68 -3.72 5.82
C LEU A 154 9.06 -3.61 6.42
N LEU A 155 9.72 -2.45 6.41
CA LEU A 155 11.02 -2.27 7.08
C LEU A 155 10.90 -2.15 8.60
N ARG A 156 9.75 -1.67 9.11
CA ARG A 156 9.51 -1.42 10.55
C ARG A 156 8.91 -2.60 11.32
N VAL A 157 8.24 -3.54 10.66
CA VAL A 157 7.61 -4.69 11.34
C VAL A 157 8.67 -5.60 11.96
N ASP A 158 8.63 -5.73 13.29
CA ASP A 158 9.34 -6.80 14.01
C ASP A 158 8.68 -8.15 13.68
N VAL A 159 9.42 -9.06 13.04
CA VAL A 159 8.96 -10.43 12.81
C VAL A 159 9.52 -11.32 13.90
N GLU A 160 8.74 -11.56 14.95
CA GLU A 160 9.04 -12.61 15.92
C GLU A 160 8.81 -13.98 15.26
N SER A 161 9.88 -14.76 15.07
CA SER A 161 9.78 -16.11 14.55
C SER A 161 9.01 -17.01 15.52
N THR A 162 8.05 -17.77 14.98
CA THR A 162 7.11 -18.58 15.78
C THR A 162 7.69 -19.92 16.25
N ASP A 163 9.00 -20.14 16.07
CA ASP A 163 9.76 -21.29 16.60
C ASP A 163 10.09 -21.16 18.12
N ALA A 164 9.18 -20.57 18.88
CA ALA A 164 9.15 -20.73 20.34
C ALA A 164 8.52 -22.09 20.67
N GLU A 165 9.32 -23.16 20.57
CA GLU A 165 8.93 -24.53 20.92
C GLU A 165 8.28 -24.55 22.32
N GLN A 166 6.94 -24.68 22.35
CA GLN A 166 6.18 -24.73 23.59
C GLN A 166 6.59 -25.99 24.36
N PRO A 167 7.25 -25.88 25.53
CA PRO A 167 7.72 -27.06 26.23
C PRO A 167 6.51 -27.93 26.62
N PRO A 168 6.52 -29.24 26.33
CA PRO A 168 5.38 -30.10 26.65
C PRO A 168 5.13 -30.03 28.16
N ALA A 169 3.89 -29.73 28.54
CA ALA A 169 3.50 -29.47 29.93
C ALA A 169 3.62 -30.75 30.78
N ALA A 170 4.81 -30.98 31.32
CA ALA A 170 5.10 -32.04 32.26
C ALA A 170 4.50 -31.70 33.63
N GLN A 171 3.21 -32.00 33.82
CA GLN A 171 2.58 -31.99 35.15
C GLN A 171 2.39 -33.42 35.65
N VAL A 172 3.14 -33.70 36.71
CA VAL A 172 3.32 -35.01 37.34
C VAL A 172 2.06 -35.50 38.04
N SER A 173 1.89 -36.83 38.12
CA SER A 173 0.81 -37.47 38.87
C SER A 173 1.22 -37.86 40.29
N ALA A 174 0.26 -37.73 41.22
CA ALA A 174 0.12 -38.40 42.52
C ALA A 174 1.12 -38.07 43.65
N GLY A 175 0.55 -37.69 44.81
CA GLY A 175 1.25 -37.47 46.07
C GLY A 175 0.29 -36.98 47.16
N ASP A 176 -0.43 -37.92 47.80
CA ASP A 176 -1.43 -37.64 48.85
C ASP A 176 -0.86 -36.96 50.11
N ALA A 177 -1.51 -35.88 50.56
CA ALA A 177 -1.50 -35.44 51.96
C ALA A 177 -2.70 -34.53 52.25
N ALA A 178 -3.77 -35.07 52.83
CA ALA A 178 -4.95 -34.31 53.20
C ALA A 178 -4.74 -33.46 54.48
N THR A 179 -5.28 -32.24 54.51
CA THR A 179 -6.02 -31.69 55.67
C THR A 179 -6.94 -30.55 55.23
N SER A 180 -8.18 -30.65 55.69
CA SER A 180 -9.35 -29.78 55.44
C SER A 180 -9.18 -28.28 55.80
N SER A 181 -9.84 -27.38 55.05
CA SER A 181 -11.20 -26.90 55.43
C SER A 181 -11.78 -25.76 54.55
N THR A 182 -13.10 -25.85 54.29
CA THR A 182 -14.08 -24.77 53.96
C THR A 182 -13.84 -23.78 52.80
N GLY A 183 -14.76 -23.75 51.81
CA GLY A 183 -14.94 -22.58 50.94
C GLY A 183 -15.47 -22.80 49.52
N ALA A 184 -16.61 -23.48 49.33
CA ALA A 184 -17.37 -23.36 48.07
C ALA A 184 -18.14 -22.01 48.08
N SER A 185 -18.48 -21.37 46.96
CA SER A 185 -18.68 -21.91 45.60
C SER A 185 -18.49 -20.86 44.50
N GLY A 186 -17.86 -21.27 43.40
CA GLY A 186 -17.98 -20.64 42.08
C GLY A 186 -18.11 -21.71 40.99
N GLY A 187 -18.96 -21.46 40.00
CA GLY A 187 -19.07 -22.22 38.75
C GLY A 187 -19.32 -21.23 37.61
N SER A 188 -18.55 -21.24 36.52
CA SER A 188 -18.85 -21.99 35.27
C SER A 188 -20.09 -21.42 34.56
N THR A 189 -20.12 -21.05 33.27
CA THR A 189 -19.29 -21.35 32.08
C THR A 189 -19.06 -20.07 31.25
N SER A 190 -18.27 -20.00 30.15
CA SER A 190 -17.61 -21.03 29.33
C SER A 190 -16.34 -20.49 28.63
N SER A 191 -15.74 -21.29 27.74
CA SER A 191 -14.66 -20.91 26.82
C SER A 191 -15.17 -20.72 25.38
N THR A 192 -14.71 -19.66 24.72
CA THR A 192 -14.56 -19.59 23.25
C THR A 192 -13.23 -18.90 22.96
N GLY A 193 -12.31 -19.62 22.30
CA GLY A 193 -10.97 -19.10 22.01
C GLY A 193 -11.00 -17.98 20.98
N GLY A 194 -10.35 -16.86 21.30
CA GLY A 194 -10.10 -15.74 20.41
C GLY A 194 -8.70 -15.18 20.68
N LEU A 195 -7.97 -14.85 19.60
CA LEU A 195 -6.58 -14.40 19.64
C LEU A 195 -6.44 -13.09 20.42
N ALA A 196 -5.49 -13.02 21.35
CA ALA A 196 -5.25 -11.85 22.19
C ALA A 196 -3.99 -11.09 21.75
N VAL A 197 -4.08 -10.33 20.66
CA VAL A 197 -3.07 -9.31 20.31
C VAL A 197 -3.11 -8.21 21.37
N ARG A 198 -1.99 -7.98 22.07
CA ARG A 198 -1.88 -6.93 23.11
C ARG A 198 -1.23 -5.66 22.56
N SER A 199 -2.01 -4.87 21.85
CA SER A 199 -1.64 -3.47 21.54
C SER A 199 -1.67 -2.60 22.81
N ARG A 200 -0.75 -1.64 22.92
CA ARG A 200 -0.79 -0.59 23.95
C ARG A 200 -1.99 0.34 23.69
N PRO A 201 -2.59 0.96 24.73
CA PRO A 201 -3.86 1.66 24.58
C PRO A 201 -3.68 3.01 23.88
N THR A 202 -4.13 3.10 22.63
CA THR A 202 -4.55 4.37 22.02
C THR A 202 -6.02 4.65 22.38
N ALA A 203 -6.45 5.90 22.23
CA ALA A 203 -7.71 6.39 22.82
C ALA A 203 -8.95 5.64 22.29
N ASN A 204 -9.85 5.30 23.22
CA ASN A 204 -11.06 4.52 22.96
C ASN A 204 -12.12 5.35 22.21
N LEU A 205 -12.11 5.31 20.87
CA LEU A 205 -13.13 5.95 20.02
C LEU A 205 -14.43 5.14 20.05
N ASN A 206 -15.27 5.42 21.04
CA ASN A 206 -16.58 4.81 21.19
C ASN A 206 -17.59 5.44 20.20
N TYR A 207 -17.77 4.81 19.03
CA TYR A 207 -18.69 5.27 17.98
C TYR A 207 -20.15 5.14 18.43
N SER A 208 -20.76 6.26 18.83
CA SER A 208 -22.21 6.40 18.98
C SER A 208 -22.75 7.14 17.75
N SER A 209 -23.50 6.43 16.90
CA SER A 209 -24.17 7.02 15.74
C SER A 209 -25.29 7.97 16.19
N PRO A 210 -25.28 9.27 15.81
CA PRO A 210 -26.41 10.15 16.02
C PRO A 210 -27.47 9.87 14.96
N SER A 211 -28.59 9.27 15.39
CA SER A 211 -29.82 9.22 14.60
C SER A 211 -30.51 10.58 14.64
N GLU A 212 -30.04 11.55 13.85
CA GLU A 212 -30.72 12.83 13.65
C GLU A 212 -30.97 13.09 12.16
N SER A 213 -32.24 13.06 11.77
CA SER A 213 -32.69 13.52 10.46
C SER A 213 -32.88 15.04 10.48
N PRO A 214 -32.17 15.82 9.66
CA PRO A 214 -32.46 17.24 9.52
C PRO A 214 -33.66 17.42 8.57
N SER A 215 -34.84 17.54 9.16
CA SER A 215 -36.01 18.05 8.47
C SER A 215 -35.88 19.56 8.24
N GLY A 216 -35.97 20.00 6.99
CA GLY A 216 -36.27 21.39 6.65
C GLY A 216 -35.07 22.24 6.19
N PHE A 217 -34.86 22.25 4.88
CA PHE A 217 -34.49 23.47 4.16
C PHE A 217 -35.42 23.62 2.97
N ASP A 218 -36.21 24.69 2.97
CA ASP A 218 -36.97 25.14 1.81
C ASP A 218 -36.00 25.73 0.78
N GLU A 219 -35.86 25.10 -0.38
CA GLU A 219 -35.28 25.73 -1.57
C GLU A 219 -36.28 25.78 -2.73
N ALA A 220 -36.31 26.94 -3.39
CA ALA A 220 -37.35 27.29 -4.32
C ALA A 220 -37.24 26.52 -5.64
N ARG A 221 -38.33 25.85 -6.01
CA ARG A 221 -38.52 25.23 -7.34
C ARG A 221 -38.42 26.29 -8.44
N VAL A 222 -37.27 26.37 -9.11
CA VAL A 222 -37.15 27.01 -10.43
C VAL A 222 -37.51 25.99 -11.49
N GLU A 223 -38.67 26.15 -12.13
CA GLU A 223 -39.05 25.30 -13.26
C GLU A 223 -38.25 25.68 -14.51
N ALA A 224 -37.32 24.81 -14.90
CA ALA A 224 -36.78 24.75 -16.24
C ALA A 224 -37.07 23.33 -16.78
N GLY A 225 -37.98 23.22 -17.75
CA GLY A 225 -38.37 21.94 -18.31
C GLY A 225 -37.26 21.34 -19.17
N LEU A 226 -36.83 20.13 -18.83
CA LEU A 226 -36.03 19.25 -19.68
C LEU A 226 -36.77 17.91 -19.79
N ALA A 227 -36.86 17.39 -21.00
CA ALA A 227 -37.59 16.17 -21.32
C ALA A 227 -36.81 14.92 -20.91
N ASP A 228 -37.50 13.79 -20.77
CA ASP A 228 -36.91 12.45 -20.72
C ASP A 228 -35.99 12.20 -21.92
N GLU A 229 -34.68 12.36 -21.76
CA GLU A 229 -33.69 11.69 -22.60
C GLU A 229 -33.21 10.42 -21.90
N VAL A 230 -33.53 9.28 -22.52
CA VAL A 230 -33.08 7.96 -22.10
C VAL A 230 -31.56 7.88 -22.25
N ALA A 231 -30.85 7.67 -21.15
CA ALA A 231 -29.39 7.50 -21.16
C ALA A 231 -29.00 6.33 -22.09
N PRO A 232 -28.05 6.52 -23.03
CA PRO A 232 -27.66 5.47 -23.96
C PRO A 232 -26.89 4.36 -23.22
N SER A 233 -27.39 3.13 -23.31
CA SER A 233 -26.70 1.95 -22.79
C SER A 233 -25.36 1.76 -23.51
N VAL A 234 -24.27 1.73 -22.74
CA VAL A 234 -22.92 1.47 -23.27
C VAL A 234 -22.82 0.01 -23.70
N GLU A 235 -23.14 -0.26 -24.96
CA GLU A 235 -22.93 -1.57 -25.56
C GLU A 235 -21.42 -1.79 -25.74
N GLN A 236 -20.87 -2.76 -25.02
CA GLN A 236 -19.44 -3.08 -25.06
C GLN A 236 -19.06 -3.48 -26.49
N ARG A 237 -18.30 -2.62 -27.18
CA ARG A 237 -17.78 -2.90 -28.52
C ARG A 237 -16.92 -4.16 -28.47
N ARG A 238 -17.48 -5.27 -28.97
CA ARG A 238 -16.75 -6.52 -29.18
C ARG A 238 -15.53 -6.23 -30.06
N VAL A 239 -14.34 -6.45 -29.53
CA VAL A 239 -13.10 -6.35 -30.32
C VAL A 239 -13.12 -7.49 -31.34
N GLU A 240 -13.38 -7.16 -32.60
CA GLU A 240 -13.29 -8.12 -33.68
C GLU A 240 -11.84 -8.53 -33.87
N ASN A 241 -11.59 -9.84 -33.86
CA ASN A 241 -10.27 -10.46 -33.95
C ASN A 241 -9.63 -10.16 -35.31
N THR A 242 -8.99 -9.00 -35.42
CA THR A 242 -8.28 -8.56 -36.61
C THR A 242 -6.93 -9.26 -36.64
N ALA A 243 -6.89 -10.45 -37.26
CA ALA A 243 -5.69 -11.28 -37.35
C ALA A 243 -4.48 -10.47 -37.86
N GLY A 244 -3.39 -10.48 -37.09
CA GLY A 244 -2.19 -9.73 -37.39
C GLY A 244 -1.54 -10.18 -38.69
N ARG A 245 -0.75 -9.30 -39.31
CA ARG A 245 -0.19 -9.50 -40.67
C ARG A 245 0.62 -10.81 -40.82
N ASN A 246 1.16 -11.36 -39.73
CA ASN A 246 1.93 -12.62 -39.73
C ASN A 246 1.18 -13.82 -39.10
N ASP A 247 -0.04 -13.64 -38.60
CA ASP A 247 -0.81 -14.66 -37.88
C ASP A 247 -1.36 -15.73 -38.84
N PRO A 248 -1.71 -16.94 -38.35
CA PRO A 248 -2.41 -17.93 -39.16
C PRO A 248 -3.71 -17.35 -39.74
N CYS A 249 -3.91 -17.48 -41.05
CA CYS A 249 -5.04 -16.89 -41.73
C CYS A 249 -6.36 -17.59 -41.34
N PRO A 250 -7.42 -16.85 -40.94
CA PRO A 250 -8.66 -17.43 -40.39
C PRO A 250 -9.48 -18.26 -41.40
N CYS A 251 -9.12 -18.26 -42.68
CA CYS A 251 -9.72 -19.13 -43.70
C CYS A 251 -9.29 -20.61 -43.60
N GLY A 252 -8.47 -21.01 -42.61
CA GLY A 252 -8.04 -22.39 -42.42
C GLY A 252 -6.98 -22.89 -43.41
N SER A 253 -6.43 -22.03 -44.27
CA SER A 253 -5.48 -22.41 -45.33
C SER A 253 -4.07 -22.81 -44.87
N GLY A 254 -3.79 -22.76 -43.56
CA GLY A 254 -2.46 -23.02 -42.97
C GLY A 254 -1.38 -21.97 -43.30
N LYS A 255 -1.71 -20.91 -44.05
CA LYS A 255 -0.80 -19.84 -44.46
C LYS A 255 -0.91 -18.64 -43.51
N LYS A 256 0.18 -17.85 -43.40
CA LYS A 256 0.16 -16.55 -42.70
C LYS A 256 -0.75 -15.56 -43.43
N TYR A 257 -1.43 -14.66 -42.70
CA TYR A 257 -2.42 -13.72 -43.23
C TYR A 257 -1.94 -12.97 -44.47
N LYS A 258 -0.75 -12.35 -44.41
CA LYS A 258 -0.10 -11.64 -45.54
C LYS A 258 0.18 -12.47 -46.80
N ASN A 259 0.16 -13.80 -46.72
CA ASN A 259 0.38 -14.73 -47.83
C ASN A 259 -0.93 -15.41 -48.28
N CYS A 260 -2.07 -14.84 -47.87
CA CYS A 260 -3.41 -15.30 -48.22
C CYS A 260 -4.35 -14.09 -48.37
N HIS A 261 -5.16 -13.76 -47.36
CA HIS A 261 -6.13 -12.65 -47.44
C HIS A 261 -5.50 -11.25 -47.27
N GLY A 262 -4.25 -11.16 -46.82
CA GLY A 262 -3.46 -9.92 -46.75
C GLY A 262 -2.53 -9.70 -47.95
N GLN A 263 -2.76 -10.37 -49.08
CA GLN A 263 -2.11 -10.05 -50.35
C GLN A 263 -2.93 -9.01 -51.11
N SER A 264 -2.35 -7.82 -51.25
CA SER A 264 -2.71 -6.80 -52.24
C SER A 264 -1.53 -6.66 -53.20
#